data_AF-A0A923KY34-F1
#
_entry.id   AF-A0A923KY34-F1
#
_cell.length_a   1.000
_cell.length_b   1.000
_cell.length_c   1.000
_cell.angle_alpha   90.00
_cell.angle_beta   90.00
_cell.angle_gamma   90.00
#
_symmetry.space_group_name_H-M   'P 1'
#
loop_
_entity.id
_entity.type
_entity.pdbx_description
1 polymer ?
#
loop_
_entity_poly.entity_id
_entity_poly.type
_entity_poly.pdbx_seq_one_letter_code
_entity_poly.pdbx_strand_id
1 'polypeptide(L)'
;MTTHLPPRMVADTLWLMTARSRGASHWVENSHCTIEQLDIDGHPVPVSHLTKSQWQESYVSSLRSAWLRYPHQEAKRHLTSRQLALYQAASCLILGPISLLMRAAGLDQAAILANHLISTNLYPGWLQASMPEILWQAQQHYPDRPIVLRNLCPAVHPELFEQLKQQGWQMIPARQVYLCDPADPAVWQHNHVRKDARLLANQEVELVAASALQRDDIPALRRLFRQLFIEKHSHLNPDFSDDFFEFCLETQFLDCYALRWQGKWVGILGVYAQPESGWMTTPLIGYDTQLPIELGIYRRLMALLLKLAKDKQMKLHYSSGAAQFKLARGGQPALEYTAVYSQHLPLANKLSLNLFSHLLQRCAPSILSYADKQKAG
;
A
#
# COMPACT_ATOMS: atom_id res chain seq x y z
N MET A 1 -2.76 -23.08 -31.46
CA MET A 1 -3.55 -22.28 -30.51
C MET A 1 -2.59 -21.33 -29.82
N THR A 2 -2.52 -20.07 -30.28
CA THR A 2 -1.76 -19.02 -29.60
C THR A 2 -2.57 -18.54 -28.41
N THR A 3 -2.39 -19.20 -27.27
CA THR A 3 -2.94 -18.74 -25.98
C THR A 3 -2.16 -17.51 -25.55
N HIS A 4 -2.56 -16.34 -26.04
CA HIS A 4 -2.07 -15.08 -25.49
C HIS A 4 -2.64 -14.93 -24.08
N LEU A 5 -1.77 -15.07 -23.08
CA LEU A 5 -2.12 -14.77 -21.70
C LEU A 5 -2.53 -13.29 -21.60
N PRO A 6 -3.54 -12.93 -20.80
CA PRO A 6 -3.90 -11.53 -20.61
C PRO A 6 -2.68 -10.76 -20.07
N PRO A 7 -2.46 -9.50 -20.50
CA PRO A 7 -1.24 -8.73 -20.19
C PRO A 7 -0.88 -8.69 -18.70
N ARG A 8 -1.90 -8.63 -17.83
CA ARG A 8 -1.69 -8.66 -16.38
C ARG A 8 -1.11 -9.98 -15.87
N MET A 9 -1.60 -11.11 -16.35
CA MET A 9 -1.10 -12.41 -15.89
C MET A 9 0.37 -12.60 -16.29
N VAL A 10 0.76 -12.06 -17.45
CA VAL A 10 2.16 -12.00 -17.86
C VAL A 10 2.97 -11.12 -16.91
N ALA A 11 2.47 -9.92 -16.57
CA ALA A 11 3.12 -9.02 -15.62
C ALA A 11 3.29 -9.68 -14.25
N ASP A 12 2.23 -10.25 -13.67
CA ASP A 12 2.25 -10.89 -12.35
C ASP A 12 3.21 -12.10 -12.33
N THR A 13 3.23 -12.90 -13.41
CA THR A 13 4.16 -14.03 -13.56
C THR A 13 5.62 -13.55 -13.62
N LEU A 14 5.91 -12.54 -14.45
CA LEU A 14 7.26 -11.99 -14.57
C LEU A 14 7.72 -11.35 -13.26
N TRP A 15 6.83 -10.62 -12.59
CA TRP A 15 7.08 -10.04 -11.27
C TRP A 15 7.51 -11.12 -10.29
N LEU A 16 6.74 -12.21 -10.20
CA LEU A 16 6.98 -13.29 -9.25
C LEU A 16 8.24 -14.08 -9.58
N MET A 17 8.44 -14.48 -10.84
CA MET A 17 9.65 -15.21 -11.27
C MET A 17 10.93 -14.42 -10.95
N THR A 18 10.90 -13.11 -11.20
CA THR A 18 12.05 -12.24 -10.94
C THR A 18 12.24 -12.03 -9.44
N ALA A 19 11.17 -11.82 -8.67
CA ALA A 19 11.24 -11.66 -7.22
C ALA A 19 11.76 -12.93 -6.52
N ARG A 20 11.38 -14.12 -7.00
CA ARG A 20 11.88 -15.40 -6.46
C ARG A 20 13.36 -15.62 -6.73
N SER A 21 13.86 -15.17 -7.90
CA SER A 21 15.26 -15.36 -8.29
C SER A 21 16.20 -14.28 -7.73
N ARG A 22 15.74 -13.03 -7.62
CA ARG A 22 16.56 -11.87 -7.22
C ARG A 22 16.24 -11.33 -5.81
N GLY A 23 15.19 -11.83 -5.18
CA GLY A 23 14.71 -11.35 -3.87
C GLY A 23 13.85 -10.09 -3.96
N ALA A 24 13.19 -9.73 -2.86
CA ALA A 24 12.29 -8.58 -2.79
C ALA A 24 13.00 -7.24 -3.07
N SER A 25 14.29 -7.13 -2.74
CA SER A 25 15.06 -5.89 -2.91
C SER A 25 15.27 -5.49 -4.37
N HIS A 26 15.08 -6.42 -5.30
CA HIS A 26 15.09 -6.11 -6.72
C HIS A 26 13.95 -5.17 -7.12
N TRP A 27 12.78 -5.28 -6.47
CA TRP A 27 11.63 -4.42 -6.75
C TRP A 27 11.52 -3.23 -5.79
N VAL A 28 11.86 -3.45 -4.51
CA VAL A 28 11.75 -2.44 -3.45
C VAL A 28 13.04 -2.48 -2.65
N GLU A 29 13.92 -1.50 -2.82
CA GLU A 29 15.31 -1.54 -2.32
C GLU A 29 15.40 -1.79 -0.81
N ASN A 30 14.44 -1.27 -0.05
CA ASN A 30 14.32 -1.43 1.39
C ASN A 30 13.40 -2.60 1.81
N SER A 31 13.24 -3.62 0.97
CA SER A 31 12.55 -4.87 1.30
C SER A 31 13.52 -6.05 1.22
N HIS A 32 13.82 -6.67 2.35
CA HIS A 32 14.86 -7.71 2.47
C HIS A 32 14.31 -9.12 2.73
N CYS A 33 13.06 -9.38 2.34
CA CYS A 33 12.46 -10.70 2.44
C CYS A 33 12.72 -11.55 1.18
N THR A 34 12.59 -12.87 1.34
CA THR A 34 12.54 -13.79 0.21
C THR A 34 11.11 -13.83 -0.32
N ILE A 35 10.96 -13.94 -1.64
CA ILE A 35 9.64 -14.18 -2.25
C ILE A 35 9.55 -15.66 -2.60
N GLU A 36 8.47 -16.28 -2.18
CA GLU A 36 8.06 -17.64 -2.49
C GLU A 36 6.70 -17.65 -3.19
N GLN A 37 6.19 -18.82 -3.51
CA GLN A 37 4.95 -19.02 -4.25
C GLN A 37 4.18 -20.19 -3.65
N LEU A 38 2.87 -20.04 -3.55
CA LEU A 38 1.93 -21.15 -3.44
C LEU A 38 1.17 -21.28 -4.76
N ASP A 39 0.93 -22.51 -5.20
CA ASP A 39 0.21 -22.80 -6.44
C ASP A 39 -1.19 -23.30 -6.12
N ILE A 40 -2.20 -22.52 -6.54
CA ILE A 40 -3.61 -22.73 -6.18
C ILE A 40 -4.40 -22.83 -7.46
N ASP A 41 -4.80 -24.03 -7.87
CA ASP A 41 -5.53 -24.25 -9.14
C ASP A 41 -4.88 -23.58 -10.37
N GLY A 42 -3.54 -23.54 -10.41
CA GLY A 42 -2.79 -22.88 -11.48
C GLY A 42 -2.66 -21.36 -11.35
N HIS A 43 -3.19 -20.77 -10.28
CA HIS A 43 -2.95 -19.38 -9.90
C HIS A 43 -1.76 -19.27 -8.94
N PRO A 44 -0.68 -18.57 -9.32
CA PRO A 44 0.46 -18.38 -8.44
C PRO A 44 0.15 -17.28 -7.41
N VAL A 45 0.23 -17.63 -6.12
CA VAL A 45 0.10 -16.67 -5.01
C VAL A 45 1.51 -16.26 -4.54
N PRO A 46 1.94 -15.01 -4.74
CA PRO A 46 3.23 -14.55 -4.22
C PRO A 46 3.20 -14.49 -2.69
N VAL A 47 4.23 -15.02 -2.03
CA VAL A 47 4.37 -14.98 -0.58
C VAL A 47 5.65 -14.28 -0.20
N SER A 48 5.56 -13.20 0.58
CA SER A 48 6.73 -12.63 1.24
C SER A 48 7.06 -13.45 2.48
N HIS A 49 8.13 -14.23 2.39
CA HIS A 49 8.67 -15.01 3.49
C HIS A 49 9.62 -14.12 4.30
N LEU A 50 9.14 -13.66 5.46
CA LEU A 50 9.94 -12.86 6.38
C LEU A 50 10.85 -13.76 7.23
N THR A 51 12.11 -13.37 7.41
CA THR A 51 13.10 -14.14 8.20
C THR A 51 13.50 -13.44 9.48
N LYS A 52 13.73 -12.12 9.41
CA LYS A 52 14.00 -11.26 10.55
C LYS A 52 13.63 -9.83 10.21
N SER A 53 13.22 -9.05 11.21
CA SER A 53 12.99 -7.63 11.02
C SER A 53 14.29 -6.83 11.05
N GLN A 54 14.53 -6.02 10.02
CA GLN A 54 15.62 -5.04 9.98
C GLN A 54 15.09 -3.63 10.15
N TRP A 55 15.89 -2.72 10.72
CA TRP A 55 15.41 -1.41 11.16
C TRP A 55 14.85 -0.51 10.05
N GLN A 56 15.43 -0.57 8.86
CA GLN A 56 15.09 0.32 7.74
C GLN A 56 14.15 -0.34 6.72
N GLU A 57 13.52 -1.46 7.07
CA GLU A 57 12.62 -2.15 6.14
C GLU A 57 11.32 -1.40 5.87
N SER A 58 10.89 -1.43 4.62
CA SER A 58 9.59 -0.93 4.19
C SER A 58 8.46 -1.60 4.96
N TYR A 59 7.40 -0.83 5.26
CA TYR A 59 6.20 -1.37 5.88
C TYR A 59 5.48 -2.40 5.01
N VAL A 60 5.78 -2.47 3.70
CA VAL A 60 5.17 -3.46 2.78
C VAL A 60 5.70 -4.88 2.99
N SER A 61 6.87 -5.00 3.62
CA SER A 61 7.57 -6.26 3.89
C SER A 61 7.99 -6.39 5.36
N SER A 62 7.44 -5.57 6.26
CA SER A 62 7.79 -5.59 7.68
C SER A 62 6.62 -5.11 8.53
N LEU A 63 5.96 -6.05 9.21
CA LEU A 63 4.81 -5.75 10.08
C LEU A 63 5.22 -4.85 11.25
N ARG A 64 6.47 -4.98 11.72
CA ARG A 64 7.06 -4.08 12.71
C ARG A 64 7.21 -2.65 12.18
N SER A 65 7.62 -2.48 10.93
CA SER A 65 7.62 -1.15 10.34
C SER A 65 6.20 -0.61 10.20
N ALA A 66 5.24 -1.43 9.77
CA ALA A 66 3.84 -1.03 9.60
C ALA A 66 3.16 -0.58 10.90
N TRP A 67 3.26 -1.35 11.98
CA TRP A 67 2.54 -1.07 13.23
C TRP A 67 3.33 -0.28 14.27
N LEU A 68 4.66 -0.33 14.22
CA LEU A 68 5.49 0.25 15.27
C LEU A 68 6.36 1.40 14.75
N ARG A 69 7.23 1.14 13.78
CA ARG A 69 8.26 2.13 13.41
C ARG A 69 7.70 3.30 12.62
N TYR A 70 6.84 3.04 11.63
CA TYR A 70 6.25 4.09 10.80
C TYR A 70 5.36 5.03 11.63
N PRO A 71 4.40 4.54 12.45
CA PRO A 71 3.60 5.42 13.31
C PRO A 71 4.46 6.19 14.32
N HIS A 72 5.49 5.55 14.88
CA HIS A 72 6.43 6.21 15.79
C HIS A 72 7.24 7.33 15.11
N GLN A 73 7.69 7.12 13.87
CA GLN A 73 8.39 8.14 13.10
C GLN A 73 7.47 9.30 12.72
N GLU A 74 6.23 9.01 12.32
CA GLU A 74 5.24 10.03 11.99
C GLU A 74 4.87 10.86 13.23
N ALA A 75 4.65 10.22 14.37
CA ALA A 75 4.34 10.92 15.62
C ALA A 75 5.44 11.92 16.00
N LYS A 76 6.72 11.55 15.85
CA LYS A 76 7.86 12.42 16.14
C LYS A 76 7.91 13.70 15.29
N ARG A 77 7.42 13.66 14.05
CA ARG A 77 7.45 14.83 13.15
C ARG A 77 6.62 16.01 13.63
N HIS A 78 5.61 15.74 14.46
CA HIS A 78 4.69 16.76 14.95
C HIS A 78 5.09 17.29 16.34
N LEU A 79 6.22 16.86 16.89
CA LEU A 79 6.67 17.24 18.23
C LEU A 79 7.74 18.33 18.18
N THR A 80 7.65 19.28 19.11
CA THR A 80 8.74 20.23 19.40
C THR A 80 9.92 19.54 20.07
N SER A 81 11.11 20.16 20.07
CA SER A 81 12.33 19.56 20.66
C SER A 81 12.17 19.17 22.14
N ARG A 82 11.42 19.94 22.93
CA ARG A 82 11.13 19.62 24.34
C ARG A 82 10.18 18.43 24.47
N GLN A 83 9.11 18.41 23.68
CA GLN A 83 8.16 17.29 23.64
C GLN A 83 8.83 16.01 23.15
N LEU A 84 9.79 16.10 22.23
CA LEU A 84 10.48 14.95 21.67
C LEU A 84 11.26 14.17 22.75
N ALA A 85 11.97 14.86 23.66
CA ALA A 85 12.71 14.19 24.73
C ALA A 85 11.78 13.45 25.71
N LEU A 86 10.68 14.11 26.11
CA LEU A 86 9.63 13.51 26.93
C LEU A 86 8.96 12.32 26.23
N TYR A 87 8.62 12.49 24.94
CA TYR A 87 8.02 11.45 24.12
C TYR A 87 8.97 10.27 23.95
N GLN A 88 10.27 10.47 23.73
CA GLN A 88 11.22 9.37 23.62
C GLN A 88 11.25 8.54 24.90
N ALA A 89 11.37 9.18 26.06
CA ALA A 89 11.33 8.48 27.35
C ALA A 89 10.02 7.72 27.57
N ALA A 90 8.87 8.36 27.31
CA ALA A 90 7.55 7.75 27.48
C ALA A 90 7.24 6.66 26.44
N SER A 91 7.69 6.84 25.20
CA SER A 91 7.45 5.92 24.09
C SER A 91 8.11 4.57 24.33
N CYS A 92 9.26 4.52 25.02
CA CYS A 92 9.89 3.26 25.41
C CYS A 92 8.97 2.40 26.28
N LEU A 93 8.20 3.02 27.19
CA LEU A 93 7.29 2.32 28.10
C LEU A 93 6.06 1.73 27.39
N ILE A 94 5.67 2.29 26.24
CA ILE A 94 4.50 1.84 25.46
C ILE A 94 4.95 0.94 24.30
N LEU A 95 5.92 1.39 23.52
CA LEU A 95 6.41 0.69 22.33
C LEU A 95 7.26 -0.52 22.67
N GLY A 96 7.93 -0.53 23.83
CA GLY A 96 8.70 -1.69 24.31
C GLY A 96 7.83 -2.94 24.50
N PRO A 97 6.76 -2.89 25.30
CA PRO A 97 5.82 -4.01 25.45
C PRO A 97 5.17 -4.43 24.13
N ILE A 98 4.74 -3.48 23.30
CA ILE A 98 4.18 -3.80 21.97
C ILE A 98 5.22 -4.53 21.11
N SER A 99 6.46 -4.04 21.10
CA SER A 99 7.58 -4.66 20.39
C SER A 99 7.84 -6.10 20.85
N LEU A 100 7.77 -6.35 22.15
CA LEU A 100 7.92 -7.69 22.74
C LEU A 100 6.78 -8.62 22.32
N LEU A 101 5.53 -8.15 22.36
CA LEU A 101 4.37 -8.93 21.92
C LEU A 101 4.46 -9.30 20.45
N MET A 102 4.89 -8.36 19.59
CA MET A 102 5.08 -8.65 18.16
C MET A 102 6.14 -9.73 17.93
N ARG A 103 7.25 -9.68 18.69
CA ARG A 103 8.31 -10.70 18.62
C ARG A 103 7.80 -12.05 19.12
N ALA A 104 7.11 -12.08 20.26
CA ALA A 104 6.57 -13.31 20.86
C ALA A 104 5.46 -13.94 20.00
N ALA A 105 4.69 -13.13 19.27
CA ALA A 105 3.73 -13.59 18.29
C ALA A 105 4.37 -14.15 17.01
N GLY A 106 5.66 -13.87 16.75
CA GLY A 106 6.36 -14.29 15.53
C GLY A 106 6.12 -13.38 14.32
N LEU A 107 5.59 -12.17 14.51
CA LEU A 107 5.23 -11.26 13.41
C LEU A 107 6.43 -10.79 12.56
N ASP A 108 7.64 -10.85 13.10
CA ASP A 108 8.87 -10.51 12.34
C ASP A 108 9.28 -11.60 11.34
N GLN A 109 8.64 -12.77 11.39
CA GLN A 109 8.97 -13.96 10.59
C GLN A 109 7.75 -14.48 9.82
N ALA A 110 6.68 -13.69 9.73
CA ALA A 110 5.42 -14.09 9.11
C ALA A 110 5.57 -14.43 7.62
N ALA A 111 4.64 -15.24 7.11
CA ALA A 111 4.42 -15.43 5.69
C ALA A 111 3.29 -14.49 5.23
N ILE A 112 3.61 -13.48 4.41
CA ILE A 112 2.60 -12.53 3.92
C ILE A 112 2.14 -12.98 2.53
N LEU A 113 0.90 -13.48 2.47
CA LEU A 113 0.25 -13.95 1.26
C LEU A 113 -0.12 -12.81 0.32
N ALA A 114 -0.14 -13.10 -0.98
CA ALA A 114 -0.57 -12.22 -2.06
C ALA A 114 0.04 -10.81 -1.96
N ASN A 115 1.34 -10.73 -1.66
CA ASN A 115 2.04 -9.48 -1.40
C ASN A 115 2.97 -9.10 -2.56
N HIS A 116 2.52 -8.16 -3.40
CA HIS A 116 3.30 -7.63 -4.53
C HIS A 116 4.25 -6.48 -4.13
N LEU A 117 4.51 -6.32 -2.82
CA LEU A 117 5.37 -5.27 -2.25
C LEU A 117 4.90 -3.83 -2.56
N ILE A 118 3.64 -3.65 -2.95
CA ILE A 118 3.02 -2.33 -3.12
C ILE A 118 2.31 -1.88 -1.84
N SER A 119 1.97 -0.59 -1.79
CA SER A 119 1.34 0.03 -0.61
C SER A 119 -0.08 -0.49 -0.33
N THR A 120 -0.80 -0.90 -1.37
CA THR A 120 -2.16 -1.44 -1.30
C THR A 120 -2.29 -2.59 -2.31
N ASN A 121 -2.38 -3.82 -1.81
CA ASN A 121 -2.75 -4.98 -2.63
C ASN A 121 -4.28 -5.02 -2.79
N LEU A 122 -4.75 -5.32 -3.99
CA LEU A 122 -6.16 -5.55 -4.30
C LEU A 122 -6.34 -6.99 -4.74
N TYR A 123 -7.33 -7.68 -4.18
CA TYR A 123 -7.47 -9.12 -4.35
C TYR A 123 -8.47 -9.46 -5.45
N PRO A 124 -8.13 -10.42 -6.32
CA PRO A 124 -9.07 -10.94 -7.31
C PRO A 124 -10.16 -11.80 -6.64
N GLY A 125 -11.27 -12.04 -7.34
CA GLY A 125 -12.40 -12.79 -6.80
C GLY A 125 -12.06 -14.25 -6.52
N TRP A 126 -11.20 -14.86 -7.35
CA TRP A 126 -10.76 -16.25 -7.16
C TRP A 126 -10.02 -16.46 -5.83
N LEU A 127 -9.27 -15.46 -5.34
CA LEU A 127 -8.50 -15.59 -4.09
C LEU A 127 -9.43 -15.82 -2.90
N GLN A 128 -10.60 -15.19 -2.91
CA GLN A 128 -11.64 -15.43 -1.91
C GLN A 128 -12.20 -16.85 -2.01
N ALA A 129 -12.53 -17.29 -3.23
CA ALA A 129 -13.09 -18.62 -3.45
C ALA A 129 -12.13 -19.73 -2.98
N SER A 130 -10.83 -19.59 -3.26
CA SER A 130 -9.81 -20.58 -2.91
C SER A 130 -9.15 -20.33 -1.54
N MET A 131 -9.65 -19.38 -0.74
CA MET A 131 -9.03 -19.03 0.54
C MET A 131 -8.87 -20.20 1.52
N PRO A 132 -9.83 -21.14 1.66
CA PRO A 132 -9.65 -22.32 2.49
C PRO A 132 -8.46 -23.20 2.06
N GLU A 133 -8.29 -23.39 0.75
CA GLU A 133 -7.17 -24.17 0.20
C GLU A 133 -5.84 -23.43 0.39
N ILE A 134 -5.81 -22.13 0.09
CA ILE A 134 -4.63 -21.28 0.32
C ILE A 134 -4.18 -21.37 1.77
N LEU A 135 -5.12 -21.26 2.71
CA LEU A 135 -4.80 -21.38 4.13
C LEU A 135 -4.25 -22.77 4.46
N TRP A 136 -4.89 -23.83 3.98
CA TRP A 136 -4.43 -25.20 4.21
C TRP A 136 -3.00 -25.42 3.69
N GLN A 137 -2.70 -25.04 2.44
CA GLN A 137 -1.35 -25.14 1.88
C GLN A 137 -0.35 -24.27 2.65
N ALA A 138 -0.72 -23.03 2.99
CA ALA A 138 0.13 -22.13 3.76
C ALA A 138 0.45 -22.69 5.14
N GLN A 139 -0.47 -23.39 5.81
CA GLN A 139 -0.19 -24.03 7.10
C GLN A 139 0.81 -25.18 6.98
N GLN A 140 0.76 -25.96 5.90
CA GLN A 140 1.72 -27.04 5.66
C GLN A 140 3.11 -26.50 5.32
N HIS A 141 3.16 -25.45 4.49
CA HIS A 141 4.43 -24.87 4.04
C HIS A 141 5.09 -23.96 5.07
N TYR A 142 4.28 -23.31 5.93
CA TYR A 142 4.73 -22.37 6.96
C TYR A 142 4.25 -22.78 8.38
N PRO A 143 4.68 -23.96 8.89
CA PRO A 143 4.15 -24.54 10.12
C PRO A 143 4.55 -23.79 11.40
N ASP A 144 5.59 -22.94 11.32
CA ASP A 144 6.27 -22.31 12.45
C ASP A 144 6.02 -20.80 12.59
N ARG A 145 5.20 -20.21 11.72
CA ARG A 145 5.02 -18.75 11.64
C ARG A 145 3.59 -18.31 11.36
N PRO A 146 3.24 -17.05 11.70
CA PRO A 146 1.95 -16.49 11.35
C PRO A 146 1.78 -16.37 9.83
N ILE A 147 0.56 -16.60 9.37
CA ILE A 147 0.16 -16.36 7.98
C ILE A 147 -0.61 -15.03 7.95
N VAL A 148 -0.31 -14.19 6.97
CA VAL A 148 -0.75 -12.78 6.98
C VAL A 148 -1.30 -12.38 5.62
N LEU A 149 -2.40 -11.62 5.63
CA LEU A 149 -2.94 -10.96 4.46
C LEU A 149 -3.12 -9.46 4.78
N ARG A 150 -2.59 -8.58 3.93
CA ARG A 150 -2.59 -7.12 4.15
C ARG A 150 -3.74 -6.44 3.41
N ASN A 151 -4.05 -5.20 3.76
CA ASN A 151 -4.96 -4.36 2.96
C ASN A 151 -6.41 -4.88 2.84
N LEU A 152 -6.93 -5.51 3.89
CA LEU A 152 -8.33 -5.90 3.96
C LEU A 152 -9.16 -4.70 4.40
N CYS A 153 -10.11 -4.28 3.57
CA CYS A 153 -11.07 -3.25 3.89
C CYS A 153 -12.48 -3.81 3.68
N PRO A 154 -13.38 -3.78 4.68
CA PRO A 154 -14.75 -4.30 4.54
C PRO A 154 -15.54 -3.68 3.37
N ALA A 155 -15.27 -2.42 3.03
CA ALA A 155 -15.92 -1.76 1.90
C ALA A 155 -15.36 -2.14 0.53
N VAL A 156 -14.17 -2.76 0.48
CA VAL A 156 -13.48 -3.16 -0.75
C VAL A 156 -13.63 -4.65 -1.00
N HIS A 157 -13.44 -5.46 0.05
CA HIS A 157 -13.50 -6.93 0.01
C HIS A 157 -14.44 -7.45 1.13
N PRO A 158 -15.74 -7.16 1.10
CA PRO A 158 -16.67 -7.47 2.20
C PRO A 158 -16.74 -8.97 2.52
N GLU A 159 -16.88 -9.80 1.48
CA GLU A 159 -17.06 -11.24 1.63
C GLU A 159 -15.80 -11.93 2.13
N LEU A 160 -14.63 -11.63 1.52
CA LEU A 160 -13.34 -12.10 2.01
C LEU A 160 -13.09 -11.67 3.47
N PHE A 161 -13.44 -10.42 3.84
CA PHE A 161 -13.26 -9.93 5.21
C PHE A 161 -14.07 -10.76 6.23
N GLU A 162 -15.34 -11.05 5.94
CA GLU A 162 -16.18 -11.86 6.83
C GLU A 162 -15.78 -13.34 6.82
N GLN A 163 -15.39 -13.89 5.68
CA GLN A 163 -14.86 -15.26 5.57
C GLN A 163 -13.62 -15.47 6.45
N LEU A 164 -12.65 -14.55 6.39
CA LEU A 164 -11.44 -14.61 7.22
C LEU A 164 -11.79 -14.53 8.71
N LYS A 165 -12.71 -13.64 9.11
CA LYS A 165 -13.17 -13.57 10.50
C LYS A 165 -13.80 -14.88 10.98
N GLN A 166 -14.66 -15.49 10.17
CA GLN A 166 -15.30 -16.77 10.50
C GLN A 166 -14.29 -17.92 10.61
N GLN A 167 -13.20 -17.87 9.84
CA GLN A 167 -12.09 -18.82 9.91
C GLN A 167 -11.12 -18.57 11.08
N GLY A 168 -11.40 -17.59 11.95
CA GLY A 168 -10.59 -17.32 13.14
C GLY A 168 -9.33 -16.48 12.88
N TRP A 169 -9.27 -15.77 11.74
CA TRP A 169 -8.25 -14.76 11.51
C TRP A 169 -8.47 -13.55 12.42
N GLN A 170 -7.37 -12.97 12.89
CA GLN A 170 -7.41 -11.75 13.67
C GLN A 170 -7.30 -10.54 12.77
N MET A 171 -8.35 -9.72 12.75
CA MET A 171 -8.39 -8.49 11.96
C MET A 171 -7.79 -7.35 12.78
N ILE A 172 -6.54 -7.02 12.50
CA ILE A 172 -5.78 -6.01 13.24
C ILE A 172 -5.80 -4.71 12.43
N PRO A 173 -6.31 -3.58 12.99
CA PRO A 173 -6.30 -2.30 12.29
C PRO A 173 -4.87 -1.93 11.84
N ALA A 174 -4.74 -1.54 10.57
CA ALA A 174 -3.46 -1.18 9.98
C ALA A 174 -3.37 0.32 9.73
N ARG A 175 -4.38 0.91 9.09
CA ARG A 175 -4.37 2.33 8.70
C ARG A 175 -5.76 2.83 8.31
N GLN A 176 -5.94 4.15 8.36
CA GLN A 176 -7.10 4.83 7.79
C GLN A 176 -6.86 5.07 6.29
N VAL A 177 -7.83 4.71 5.45
CA VAL A 177 -7.81 4.95 4.01
C VAL A 177 -9.04 5.77 3.60
N TYR A 178 -9.06 6.22 2.35
CA TYR A 178 -10.19 6.95 1.77
C TYR A 178 -10.65 6.28 0.49
N LEU A 179 -11.95 6.03 0.38
CA LEU A 179 -12.58 5.37 -0.73
C LEU A 179 -13.48 6.36 -1.47
N CYS A 180 -13.52 6.29 -2.79
CA CYS A 180 -14.35 7.19 -3.60
C CYS A 180 -15.01 6.38 -4.71
N ASP A 181 -16.28 6.66 -4.96
CA ASP A 181 -17.02 6.09 -6.08
C ASP A 181 -17.22 7.18 -7.15
N PRO A 182 -16.42 7.20 -8.23
CA PRO A 182 -16.54 8.21 -9.27
C PRO A 182 -17.84 8.09 -10.09
N ALA A 183 -18.60 6.99 -9.95
CA ALA A 183 -19.91 6.86 -10.56
C ALA A 183 -20.97 7.70 -9.86
N ASP A 184 -20.76 8.05 -8.58
CA ASP A 184 -21.64 8.97 -7.85
C ASP A 184 -21.50 10.40 -8.42
N PRO A 185 -22.58 10.97 -8.99
CA PRO A 185 -22.56 12.34 -9.52
C PRO A 185 -22.18 13.40 -8.48
N ALA A 186 -22.44 13.16 -7.18
CA ALA A 186 -22.13 14.09 -6.10
C ALA A 186 -20.61 14.37 -6.00
N VAL A 187 -19.76 13.38 -6.30
CA VAL A 187 -18.30 13.54 -6.32
C VAL A 187 -17.88 14.68 -7.25
N TRP A 188 -18.52 14.80 -8.42
CA TRP A 188 -18.21 15.79 -9.45
C TRP A 188 -18.77 17.18 -9.15
N GLN A 189 -19.68 17.30 -8.18
CA GLN A 189 -20.23 18.57 -7.73
C GLN A 189 -19.31 19.29 -6.73
N HIS A 190 -18.36 18.58 -6.11
CA HIS A 190 -17.39 19.19 -5.20
C HIS A 190 -16.58 20.29 -5.89
N ASN A 191 -16.53 21.47 -5.25
CA ASN A 191 -15.81 22.64 -5.77
C ASN A 191 -14.33 22.35 -6.05
N HIS A 192 -13.66 21.56 -5.20
CA HIS A 192 -12.26 21.18 -5.40
C HIS A 192 -12.07 20.26 -6.61
N VAL A 193 -12.98 19.31 -6.83
CA VAL A 193 -12.93 18.42 -8.01
C VAL A 193 -13.06 19.22 -9.30
N ARG A 194 -14.01 20.16 -9.36
CA ARG A 194 -14.18 21.04 -10.53
C ARG A 194 -12.97 21.93 -10.79
N LYS A 195 -12.37 22.49 -9.74
CA LYS A 195 -11.16 23.32 -9.85
C LYS A 195 -9.96 22.50 -10.33
N ASP A 196 -9.82 21.27 -9.83
CA ASP A 196 -8.70 20.41 -10.21
C ASP A 196 -8.86 19.85 -11.63
N ALA A 197 -10.09 19.57 -12.07
CA ALA A 197 -10.37 19.20 -13.46
C ALA A 197 -9.98 20.31 -14.45
N ARG A 198 -10.30 21.57 -14.13
CA ARG A 198 -9.85 22.73 -14.93
C ARG A 198 -8.34 22.87 -14.92
N LEU A 199 -7.71 22.65 -13.77
CA LEU A 199 -6.27 22.67 -13.65
C LEU A 199 -5.65 21.61 -14.56
N LEU A 200 -6.10 20.36 -14.47
CA LEU A 200 -5.63 19.26 -15.32
C LEU A 200 -5.81 19.54 -16.83
N ALA A 201 -6.91 20.20 -17.22
CA ALA A 201 -7.16 20.56 -18.62
C ALA A 201 -6.26 21.69 -19.14
N ASN A 202 -5.60 22.46 -18.27
CA ASN A 202 -4.69 23.51 -18.67
C ASN A 202 -3.37 22.91 -19.20
N GLN A 203 -3.08 23.20 -20.47
CA GLN A 203 -1.94 22.69 -21.24
C GLN A 203 -0.56 23.22 -20.83
N GLU A 204 -0.49 24.19 -19.90
CA GLU A 204 0.79 24.65 -19.34
C GLU A 204 1.62 23.49 -18.77
N VAL A 205 0.96 22.52 -18.12
CA VAL A 205 1.57 21.27 -17.67
C VAL A 205 1.02 20.15 -18.54
N GLU A 206 1.90 19.56 -19.34
CA GLU A 206 1.60 18.49 -20.26
C GLU A 206 1.41 17.16 -19.53
N LEU A 207 0.39 16.41 -19.93
CA LEU A 207 0.19 15.02 -19.51
C LEU A 207 0.83 14.08 -20.53
N VAL A 208 1.72 13.22 -20.06
CA VAL A 208 2.41 12.20 -20.87
C VAL A 208 1.97 10.81 -20.42
N ALA A 209 1.58 9.95 -21.37
CA ALA A 209 1.17 8.58 -21.10
C ALA A 209 2.36 7.61 -21.11
N ALA A 210 2.20 6.42 -20.51
CA ALA A 210 3.23 5.38 -20.43
C ALA A 210 3.92 5.07 -21.77
N SER A 211 3.17 5.02 -22.88
CA SER A 211 3.71 4.69 -24.21
C SER A 211 4.73 5.71 -24.75
N ALA A 212 4.80 6.90 -24.15
CA ALA A 212 5.77 7.94 -24.50
C ALA A 212 6.91 8.07 -23.47
N LEU A 213 6.89 7.28 -22.39
CA LEU A 213 7.98 7.24 -21.41
C LEU A 213 9.04 6.24 -21.88
N GLN A 214 10.30 6.61 -21.68
CA GLN A 214 11.46 5.80 -22.08
C GLN A 214 12.27 5.38 -20.86
N ARG A 215 13.12 4.36 -21.03
CA ARG A 215 14.01 3.87 -19.97
C ARG A 215 14.91 4.99 -19.43
N ASP A 216 15.37 5.88 -20.29
CA ASP A 216 16.22 7.02 -19.93
C ASP A 216 15.51 8.05 -19.03
N ASP A 217 14.17 8.03 -18.95
CA ASP A 217 13.39 8.89 -18.06
C ASP A 217 13.34 8.37 -16.62
N ILE A 218 13.60 7.08 -16.39
CA ILE A 218 13.43 6.40 -15.09
C ILE A 218 14.15 7.14 -13.96
N PRO A 219 15.44 7.53 -14.07
CA PRO A 219 16.12 8.23 -12.99
C PRO A 219 15.40 9.52 -12.56
N ALA A 220 14.88 10.29 -13.51
CA ALA A 220 14.16 11.53 -13.24
C ALA A 220 12.80 11.26 -12.60
N LEU A 221 12.06 10.28 -13.10
CA LEU A 221 10.73 9.89 -12.58
C LEU A 221 10.83 9.29 -11.17
N ARG A 222 11.83 8.45 -10.94
CA ARG A 222 12.11 7.87 -9.63
C ARG A 222 12.49 8.94 -8.61
N ARG A 223 13.28 9.93 -9.00
CA ARG A 223 13.59 11.09 -8.14
C ARG A 223 12.32 11.81 -7.67
N LEU A 224 11.33 12.03 -8.55
CA LEU A 224 10.05 12.65 -8.19
C LEU A 224 9.26 11.81 -7.17
N PHE A 225 9.25 10.49 -7.33
CA PHE A 225 8.66 9.57 -6.36
C PHE A 225 9.36 9.65 -5.00
N ARG A 226 10.70 9.58 -5.00
CA ARG A 226 11.51 9.61 -3.77
C ARG A 226 11.39 10.92 -3.00
N GLN A 227 11.35 12.06 -3.69
CA GLN A 227 11.13 13.36 -3.05
C GLN A 227 9.84 13.38 -2.22
N LEU A 228 8.77 12.79 -2.75
CA LEU A 228 7.50 12.71 -2.04
C LEU A 228 7.52 11.62 -0.96
N PHE A 229 7.77 10.36 -1.32
CA PHE A 229 7.55 9.24 -0.39
C PHE A 229 8.70 8.98 0.57
N ILE A 230 9.94 9.19 0.14
CA ILE A 230 11.11 8.83 0.93
C ILE A 230 11.57 10.04 1.76
N GLU A 231 11.88 11.14 1.07
CA GLU A 231 12.47 12.34 1.69
C GLU A 231 11.44 13.08 2.55
N LYS A 232 10.28 13.42 1.98
CA LYS A 232 9.21 14.10 2.72
C LYS A 232 8.50 13.18 3.71
N HIS A 233 8.19 11.93 3.32
CA HIS A 233 7.34 11.05 4.12
C HIS A 233 8.04 10.00 4.98
N SER A 234 8.93 9.14 4.51
CA SER A 234 9.72 8.22 5.36
C SER A 234 10.49 7.24 4.50
N HIS A 235 11.73 6.92 4.90
CA HIS A 235 12.51 5.79 4.38
C HIS A 235 11.88 4.41 4.64
N LEU A 236 10.79 4.33 5.41
CA LEU A 236 10.00 3.12 5.64
C LEU A 236 8.86 2.96 4.62
N ASN A 237 8.66 3.93 3.72
CA ASN A 237 7.83 3.73 2.53
C ASN A 237 8.56 2.79 1.54
N PRO A 238 7.86 2.07 0.65
CA PRO A 238 8.51 1.26 -0.37
C PRO A 238 9.36 2.14 -1.28
N ASP A 239 10.66 1.87 -1.30
CA ASP A 239 11.62 2.56 -2.17
C ASP A 239 11.77 1.76 -3.47
N PHE A 240 10.87 2.01 -4.42
CA PHE A 240 10.87 1.30 -5.70
C PHE A 240 12.18 1.53 -6.45
N SER A 241 12.79 0.44 -6.92
CA SER A 241 14.05 0.44 -7.69
C SER A 241 13.84 0.90 -9.13
N ASP A 242 14.93 1.20 -9.85
CA ASP A 242 14.87 1.49 -11.28
C ASP A 242 14.28 0.30 -12.06
N ASP A 243 14.63 -0.93 -11.67
CA ASP A 243 14.07 -2.16 -12.23
C ASP A 243 12.55 -2.23 -12.10
N PHE A 244 11.98 -1.80 -10.97
CA PHE A 244 10.52 -1.76 -10.80
C PHE A 244 9.85 -0.76 -11.73
N PHE A 245 10.46 0.41 -11.96
CA PHE A 245 9.96 1.38 -12.93
C PHE A 245 10.01 0.81 -14.35
N GLU A 246 11.14 0.20 -14.73
CA GLU A 246 11.32 -0.45 -16.03
C GLU A 246 10.25 -1.52 -16.26
N PHE A 247 10.06 -2.41 -15.28
CA PHE A 247 9.03 -3.44 -15.29
C PHE A 247 7.63 -2.84 -15.48
N CYS A 248 7.28 -1.76 -14.76
CA CYS A 248 5.98 -1.11 -14.93
C CYS A 248 5.79 -0.52 -16.34
N LEU A 249 6.84 0.07 -16.93
CA LEU A 249 6.78 0.61 -18.29
C LEU A 249 6.64 -0.49 -19.36
N GLU A 250 7.31 -1.63 -19.16
CA GLU A 250 7.31 -2.73 -20.14
C GLU A 250 6.06 -3.62 -20.07
N THR A 251 5.52 -3.85 -18.87
CA THR A 251 4.43 -4.83 -18.69
C THR A 251 3.09 -4.20 -18.32
N GLN A 252 3.05 -2.88 -18.09
CA GLN A 252 1.88 -2.17 -17.56
C GLN A 252 1.38 -2.76 -16.24
N PHE A 253 2.28 -3.29 -15.40
CA PHE A 253 1.93 -3.71 -14.03
C PHE A 253 1.29 -2.55 -13.26
N LEU A 254 1.84 -1.35 -13.44
CA LEU A 254 1.17 -0.09 -13.14
C LEU A 254 0.93 0.66 -14.45
N ASP A 255 -0.28 1.18 -14.65
CA ASP A 255 -0.56 2.14 -15.71
C ASP A 255 0.12 3.47 -15.34
N CYS A 256 1.26 3.78 -16.00
CA CYS A 256 2.06 4.97 -15.70
C CYS A 256 1.65 6.20 -16.51
N TYR A 257 1.69 7.36 -15.85
CA TYR A 257 1.48 8.68 -16.42
C TYR A 257 2.48 9.65 -15.81
N ALA A 258 2.97 10.61 -16.59
CA ALA A 258 3.87 11.65 -16.12
C ALA A 258 3.33 13.04 -16.46
N LEU A 259 3.83 14.03 -15.74
CA LEU A 259 3.59 15.44 -16.01
C LEU A 259 4.89 16.12 -16.41
N ARG A 260 4.83 16.92 -17.48
CA ARG A 260 5.95 17.70 -17.98
C ARG A 260 5.62 19.19 -17.95
N TRP A 261 6.53 20.00 -17.43
CA TRP A 261 6.41 21.47 -17.42
C TRP A 261 7.75 22.07 -17.82
N GLN A 262 7.72 22.97 -18.81
CA GLN A 262 8.92 23.58 -19.40
C GLN A 262 10.00 22.56 -19.79
N GLY A 263 9.57 21.46 -20.42
CA GLY A 263 10.46 20.38 -20.86
C GLY A 263 11.01 19.47 -19.76
N LYS A 264 10.63 19.67 -18.50
CA LYS A 264 11.12 18.87 -17.36
C LYS A 264 10.02 17.99 -16.78
N TRP A 265 10.38 16.77 -16.36
CA TRP A 265 9.51 15.92 -15.57
C TRP A 265 9.24 16.54 -14.21
N VAL A 266 7.95 16.74 -13.89
CA VAL A 266 7.51 17.38 -12.64
C VAL A 266 6.56 16.52 -11.82
N GLY A 267 5.98 15.48 -12.41
CA GLY A 267 5.11 14.54 -11.70
C GLY A 267 5.07 13.17 -12.34
N ILE A 268 4.75 12.15 -11.55
CA ILE A 268 4.48 10.79 -11.97
C ILE A 268 3.32 10.19 -11.18
N LEU A 269 2.53 9.35 -11.84
CA LEU A 269 1.43 8.56 -11.30
C LEU A 269 1.52 7.15 -11.88
N GLY A 270 1.51 6.12 -11.04
CA GLY A 270 1.36 4.73 -11.43
C GLY A 270 0.10 4.16 -10.79
N VAL A 271 -0.80 3.65 -11.63
CA VAL A 271 -2.12 3.15 -11.24
C VAL A 271 -2.13 1.63 -11.24
N TYR A 272 -2.52 1.04 -10.11
CA TYR A 272 -2.78 -0.39 -9.99
C TYR A 272 -4.29 -0.64 -9.99
N ALA A 273 -4.79 -1.46 -10.92
CA ALA A 273 -6.21 -1.77 -11.06
C ALA A 273 -6.47 -3.26 -10.84
N GLN A 274 -7.56 -3.61 -10.16
CA GLN A 274 -8.07 -4.98 -10.06
C GLN A 274 -9.50 -5.04 -10.64
N PRO A 275 -9.66 -5.36 -11.94
CA PRO A 275 -10.96 -5.38 -12.60
C PRO A 275 -11.98 -6.28 -11.91
N GLU A 276 -11.55 -7.44 -11.41
CA GLU A 276 -12.47 -8.39 -10.75
C GLU A 276 -13.07 -7.83 -9.46
N SER A 277 -12.32 -7.03 -8.69
CA SER A 277 -12.87 -6.37 -7.50
C SER A 277 -13.50 -5.01 -7.83
N GLY A 278 -13.28 -4.47 -9.04
CA GLY A 278 -13.78 -3.16 -9.46
C GLY A 278 -13.07 -1.97 -8.81
N TRP A 279 -11.89 -2.19 -8.21
CA TRP A 279 -11.12 -1.15 -7.52
C TRP A 279 -9.79 -0.84 -8.19
N MET A 280 -9.36 0.41 -8.08
CA MET A 280 -8.00 0.83 -8.42
C MET A 280 -7.39 1.71 -7.33
N THR A 281 -6.06 1.77 -7.30
CA THR A 281 -5.26 2.54 -6.34
C THR A 281 -3.99 3.06 -6.99
N THR A 282 -3.22 3.90 -6.29
CA THR A 282 -2.00 4.53 -6.81
C THR A 282 -0.80 4.22 -5.91
N PRO A 283 -0.12 3.07 -6.07
CA PRO A 283 1.04 2.76 -5.24
C PRO A 283 2.25 3.65 -5.55
N LEU A 284 2.32 4.19 -6.77
CA LEU A 284 3.39 5.07 -7.23
C LEU A 284 2.79 6.46 -7.51
N ILE A 285 3.20 7.46 -6.74
CA ILE A 285 2.91 8.88 -7.03
C ILE A 285 4.11 9.71 -6.60
N GLY A 286 4.50 10.69 -7.41
CA GLY A 286 5.67 11.52 -7.16
C GLY A 286 5.50 12.87 -7.83
N TYR A 287 6.08 13.91 -7.24
CA TYR A 287 6.14 15.21 -7.88
C TYR A 287 7.29 16.05 -7.31
N ASP A 288 7.71 17.05 -8.07
CA ASP A 288 8.74 17.97 -7.64
C ASP A 288 8.19 18.87 -6.53
N THR A 289 8.66 18.62 -5.31
CA THR A 289 8.15 19.28 -4.11
C THR A 289 8.68 20.72 -3.95
N GLN A 290 9.62 21.14 -4.80
CA GLN A 290 10.24 22.47 -4.78
C GLN A 290 9.50 23.47 -5.69
N LEU A 291 8.58 22.98 -6.52
CA LEU A 291 7.80 23.83 -7.43
C LEU A 291 6.71 24.64 -6.70
N PRO A 292 6.31 25.80 -7.26
CA PRO A 292 5.22 26.61 -6.73
C PRO A 292 3.92 25.81 -6.59
N ILE A 293 3.21 25.99 -5.47
CA ILE A 293 1.97 25.27 -5.15
C ILE A 293 0.85 25.59 -6.15
N GLU A 294 0.92 26.75 -6.80
CA GLU A 294 -0.01 27.27 -7.80
C GLU A 294 -0.03 26.42 -9.08
N LEU A 295 1.11 25.81 -9.44
CA LEU A 295 1.16 24.82 -10.54
C LEU A 295 0.28 23.61 -10.24
N GLY A 296 0.10 23.31 -8.94
CA GLY A 296 -0.82 22.31 -8.42
C GLY A 296 -0.55 20.91 -8.96
N ILE A 297 0.71 20.50 -9.06
CA ILE A 297 1.11 19.20 -9.63
C ILE A 297 0.40 18.04 -8.94
N TYR A 298 0.40 17.98 -7.61
CA TYR A 298 -0.34 16.96 -6.86
C TYR A 298 -1.85 17.00 -7.16
N ARG A 299 -2.45 18.20 -7.29
CA ARG A 299 -3.87 18.35 -7.66
C ARG A 299 -4.15 17.79 -9.06
N ARG A 300 -3.26 18.03 -10.03
CA ARG A 300 -3.35 17.48 -11.39
C ARG A 300 -3.27 15.96 -11.38
N LEU A 301 -2.30 15.37 -10.67
CA LEU A 301 -2.14 13.91 -10.55
C LEU A 301 -3.37 13.26 -9.92
N MET A 302 -3.92 13.84 -8.85
CA MET A 302 -5.10 13.30 -8.19
C MET A 302 -6.39 13.49 -9.01
N ALA A 303 -6.51 14.58 -9.77
CA ALA A 303 -7.60 14.76 -10.72
C ALA A 303 -7.52 13.75 -11.88
N LEU A 304 -6.31 13.47 -12.37
CA LEU A 304 -6.08 12.45 -13.38
C LEU A 304 -6.50 11.08 -12.84
N LEU A 305 -6.08 10.73 -11.62
CA LEU A 305 -6.45 9.48 -10.98
C LEU A 305 -7.97 9.30 -10.86
N LEU A 306 -8.69 10.34 -10.42
CA LEU A 306 -10.15 10.32 -10.30
C LEU A 306 -10.83 10.21 -11.68
N LYS A 307 -10.31 10.92 -12.69
CA LYS A 307 -10.77 10.81 -14.08
C LYS A 307 -10.58 9.40 -14.62
N LEU A 308 -9.40 8.80 -14.44
CA LEU A 308 -9.10 7.44 -14.88
C LEU A 308 -10.04 6.42 -14.23
N ALA A 309 -10.32 6.56 -12.94
CA ALA A 309 -11.26 5.69 -12.23
C ALA A 309 -12.67 5.77 -12.83
N LYS A 310 -13.16 6.98 -13.15
CA LYS A 310 -14.43 7.16 -13.86
C LYS A 310 -14.43 6.56 -15.26
N ASP A 311 -13.39 6.83 -16.04
CA ASP A 311 -13.30 6.36 -17.43
C ASP A 311 -13.23 4.83 -17.49
N LYS A 312 -12.55 4.19 -16.54
CA LYS A 312 -12.48 2.73 -16.39
C LYS A 312 -13.70 2.12 -15.69
N GLN A 313 -14.67 2.93 -15.26
CA GLN A 313 -15.85 2.50 -14.48
C GLN A 313 -15.47 1.75 -13.19
N MET A 314 -14.41 2.20 -12.52
CA MET A 314 -13.87 1.60 -11.30
C MET A 314 -14.01 2.54 -10.09
N LYS A 315 -14.08 1.95 -8.90
CA LYS A 315 -13.98 2.68 -7.64
C LYS A 315 -12.52 2.97 -7.30
N LEU A 316 -12.31 4.03 -6.53
CA LEU A 316 -10.98 4.54 -6.23
C LEU A 316 -10.63 4.37 -4.76
N HIS A 317 -9.58 3.59 -4.50
CA HIS A 317 -8.94 3.47 -3.21
C HIS A 317 -7.78 4.47 -3.11
N TYR A 318 -8.04 5.65 -2.53
CA TYR A 318 -7.04 6.72 -2.40
C TYR A 318 -5.90 6.39 -1.43
N SER A 319 -5.91 5.24 -0.74
CA SER A 319 -4.92 4.90 0.29
C SER A 319 -4.91 5.92 1.45
N SER A 320 -3.90 5.85 2.31
CA SER A 320 -3.74 6.69 3.51
C SER A 320 -3.15 8.08 3.22
N GLY A 321 -3.22 8.98 4.21
CA GLY A 321 -2.64 10.32 4.15
C GLY A 321 -3.47 11.33 3.35
N ALA A 322 -3.09 12.61 3.42
CA ALA A 322 -3.79 13.73 2.78
C ALA A 322 -5.31 13.74 3.04
N ALA A 323 -5.71 13.48 4.28
CA ALA A 323 -7.09 13.31 4.73
C ALA A 323 -8.06 14.38 4.20
N GLN A 324 -7.83 15.64 4.56
CA GLN A 324 -8.66 16.76 4.13
C GLN A 324 -8.75 16.88 2.61
N PHE A 325 -7.63 16.68 1.92
CA PHE A 325 -7.58 16.77 0.47
C PHE A 325 -8.52 15.73 -0.16
N LYS A 326 -8.52 14.50 0.35
CA LYS A 326 -9.35 13.40 -0.16
C LYS A 326 -10.82 13.58 0.22
N LEU A 327 -11.11 13.98 1.47
CA LEU A 327 -12.46 14.32 1.92
C LEU A 327 -13.09 15.42 1.06
N ALA A 328 -12.32 16.46 0.71
CA ALA A 328 -12.77 17.54 -0.16
C ALA A 328 -13.06 17.12 -1.62
N ARG A 329 -12.76 15.86 -1.97
CA ARG A 329 -12.87 15.27 -3.32
C ARG A 329 -13.68 13.97 -3.32
N GLY A 330 -14.66 13.87 -2.43
CA GLY A 330 -15.57 12.71 -2.35
C GLY A 330 -14.97 11.47 -1.70
N GLY A 331 -13.76 11.55 -1.15
CA GLY A 331 -13.17 10.45 -0.38
C GLY A 331 -13.93 10.24 0.94
N GLN A 332 -14.30 9.00 1.21
CA GLN A 332 -14.95 8.57 2.44
C GLN A 332 -13.97 7.75 3.29
N PRO A 333 -13.81 8.06 4.58
CA PRO A 333 -12.88 7.33 5.45
C PRO A 333 -13.33 5.88 5.64
N ALA A 334 -12.43 4.92 5.40
CA ALA A 334 -12.61 3.52 5.78
C ALA A 334 -11.38 2.99 6.53
N LEU A 335 -11.59 2.11 7.51
CA LEU A 335 -10.50 1.45 8.22
C LEU A 335 -10.02 0.26 7.40
N GLU A 336 -8.71 0.15 7.25
CA GLU A 336 -8.05 -0.98 6.59
C GLU A 336 -7.31 -1.82 7.65
N TYR A 337 -7.31 -3.13 7.44
CA TYR A 337 -6.85 -4.14 8.38
C TYR A 337 -5.79 -5.03 7.73
N THR A 338 -4.94 -5.59 8.58
CA THR A 338 -4.12 -6.76 8.25
C THR A 338 -4.73 -7.95 8.99
N ALA A 339 -5.07 -8.99 8.25
CA ALA A 339 -5.54 -10.26 8.80
C ALA A 339 -4.34 -11.13 9.17
N VAL A 340 -4.35 -11.70 10.38
CA VAL A 340 -3.28 -12.60 10.86
C VAL A 340 -3.89 -13.91 11.35
N TYR A 341 -3.39 -15.03 10.81
CA TYR A 341 -3.72 -16.37 11.24
C TYR A 341 -2.55 -17.01 11.99
N SER A 342 -2.82 -17.53 13.20
CA SER A 342 -1.82 -18.18 14.04
C SER A 342 -2.35 -19.44 14.74
N GLN A 343 -3.52 -19.96 14.32
CA GLN A 343 -4.18 -21.05 15.03
C GLN A 343 -3.41 -22.38 14.96
N HIS A 344 -2.47 -22.53 14.02
CA HIS A 344 -1.57 -23.67 13.92
C HIS A 344 -0.32 -23.56 14.81
N LEU A 345 -0.06 -22.40 15.43
CA LEU A 345 1.18 -22.14 16.17
C LEU A 345 1.13 -22.61 17.64
N PRO A 346 2.29 -22.62 18.34
CA PRO A 346 2.32 -22.85 19.78
C PRO A 346 1.47 -21.83 20.57
N LEU A 347 1.03 -22.23 21.76
CA LEU A 347 0.14 -21.42 22.61
C LEU A 347 0.73 -20.05 22.95
N ALA A 348 2.04 -19.96 23.15
CA ALA A 348 2.72 -18.70 23.44
C ALA A 348 2.53 -17.66 22.32
N ASN A 349 2.67 -18.07 21.06
CA ASN A 349 2.46 -17.19 19.89
C ASN A 349 1.01 -16.73 19.82
N LYS A 350 0.06 -17.65 19.98
CA LYS A 350 -1.38 -17.37 19.96
C LYS A 350 -1.77 -16.35 21.02
N LEU A 351 -1.36 -16.57 22.28
CA LEU A 351 -1.68 -15.67 23.39
C LEU A 351 -1.05 -14.29 23.18
N SER A 352 0.20 -14.24 22.72
CA SER A 352 0.89 -12.98 22.40
C SER A 352 0.20 -12.20 21.30
N LEU A 353 -0.24 -12.90 20.23
CA LEU A 353 -0.97 -12.28 19.13
C LEU A 353 -2.37 -11.83 19.56
N ASN A 354 -3.07 -12.63 20.37
CA ASN A 354 -4.38 -12.27 20.93
C ASN A 354 -4.30 -10.98 21.74
N LEU A 355 -3.29 -10.86 22.61
CA LEU A 355 -3.07 -9.66 23.40
C LEU A 355 -2.72 -8.46 22.52
N PHE A 356 -1.78 -8.63 21.58
CA PHE A 356 -1.42 -7.59 20.61
C PHE A 356 -2.63 -7.11 19.78
N SER A 357 -3.40 -8.05 19.23
CA SER A 357 -4.60 -7.80 18.44
C SER A 357 -5.65 -7.05 19.26
N HIS A 358 -5.92 -7.49 20.50
CA HIS A 358 -6.90 -6.85 21.37
C HIS A 358 -6.51 -5.39 21.69
N LEU A 359 -5.23 -5.15 21.99
CA LEU A 359 -4.71 -3.81 22.25
C LEU A 359 -4.89 -2.89 21.02
N LEU A 360 -4.52 -3.37 19.83
CA LEU A 360 -4.62 -2.58 18.61
C LEU A 360 -6.07 -2.35 18.18
N GLN A 361 -6.94 -3.34 18.29
CA GLN A 361 -8.37 -3.19 18.00
C GLN A 361 -9.04 -2.14 18.89
N ARG A 362 -8.60 -2.02 20.16
CA ARG A 362 -9.15 -1.05 21.10
C ARG A 362 -8.59 0.36 20.91
N CYS A 363 -7.30 0.49 20.65
CA CYS A 363 -6.61 1.79 20.65
C CYS A 363 -6.43 2.39 19.25
N ALA A 364 -6.11 1.56 18.25
CA ALA A 364 -5.71 2.05 16.93
C ALA A 364 -6.83 2.80 16.19
N PRO A 365 -8.12 2.38 16.18
CA PRO A 365 -9.16 3.10 15.45
C PRO A 365 -9.30 4.56 15.90
N SER A 366 -9.27 4.81 17.21
CA SER A 366 -9.35 6.16 17.78
C SER A 366 -8.11 6.99 17.43
N ILE A 367 -6.92 6.40 17.51
CA ILE A 367 -5.65 7.07 17.16
C ILE A 367 -5.61 7.43 15.67
N LEU A 368 -5.98 6.48 14.80
CA LEU A 368 -5.99 6.67 13.35
C LEU A 368 -7.01 7.75 12.95
N SER A 369 -8.22 7.72 13.52
CA SER A 369 -9.23 8.76 13.30
C SER A 369 -8.78 10.14 13.79
N TYR A 370 -8.08 10.21 14.93
CA TYR A 370 -7.59 11.46 15.51
C TYR A 370 -6.41 12.05 14.71
N ALA A 371 -5.44 11.23 14.33
CA ALA A 371 -4.28 11.66 13.56
C ALA A 371 -4.68 12.32 12.23
N ASP A 372 -5.73 11.81 11.58
CA ASP A 372 -6.25 12.40 10.34
C ASP A 372 -7.00 13.71 10.55
N LYS A 373 -7.59 13.94 11.73
CA LYS A 373 -8.18 15.23 12.12
C LYS A 373 -7.14 16.28 12.50
N GLN A 374 -5.95 15.90 12.98
CA GLN A 374 -4.91 16.89 13.30
C GLN A 374 -4.15 17.42 12.07
N LYS A 375 -4.15 16.67 10.96
CA LYS A 375 -3.70 17.18 9.65
C LYS A 375 -4.66 18.22 9.05
N ALA A 376 -5.54 18.79 9.88
CA ALA A 376 -6.59 19.73 9.51
C ALA A 376 -6.37 21.18 9.93
N GLY A 377 -5.30 21.45 10.68
CA GLY A 377 -4.90 22.79 11.13
C GLY A 377 -3.73 23.33 10.33
#